data_AF-A0A937N504-F1
#
_entry.id   AF-A0A937N504-F1
#
_cell.length_a   1.000
_cell.length_b   1.000
_cell.length_c   1.000
_cell.angle_alpha   90.00
_cell.angle_beta   90.00
_cell.angle_gamma   90.00
#
_symmetry.space_group_name_H-M   'P 1'
#
loop_
_entity.id
_entity.type
_entity.pdbx_description
1 polymer ?
#
loop_
_entity_poly.entity_id
_entity_poly.type
_entity_poly.pdbx_seq_one_letter_code
_entity_poly.pdbx_strand_id
1 'polypeptide(L)'
;MASTATQTTTSALPESKPLRWLRLPLVLYALILASHVPMLVLQLRHMWLAEHYRYFPFLLAAVAYLAWRRWQEIPCIANCRPNRSSFLSLLASFGLLAASQVLWSPWLGTMAVIISALAVVLSLGRPLASRVLPVWMLLWLLLPLPFRWDGRLILWLQGLSSQGGSQMLDYLGYDHVLAGYVIQIPGHQFLVEEACSGVQTLFALVAMAAILAVWLRRPLVHGALLVASAVFWAIAVNVIRVTLVVVLYVERGVDVGNGWPQTMFGIGLFVLVLLFLLSTDRLLLFLLGPLGLVKEDAPLRGPDGPDPSAVREQTDAAIPGTNGMSLVMLNFVALAFLSIGVVQTATGVNRRLARNDGISFADDDRRGDRVPLSDVLSEATLPERLGALERVEFKVETRSPNSDRGRYSIAWHYKGSQEDAIVSLDFPFVGWHNLAGCYQARGWQVESWTVVEQDTVEETLGAPCAELQMKDASARRGHVWVRQFTGEGHALAPPSTPGRSLSAWCAAARDRVFNRFGKMVEEPSTLQIQMLITSDLPLDDEHHQRAMRAFQDAVRQITKQLWPEGKIQSD
;
A
#
# COMPACT_ATOMS: atom_id res chain seq x y z
N MET A 1 30.19 -36.98 -81.81
CA MET A 1 30.87 -35.74 -81.35
C MET A 1 29.81 -34.64 -81.33
N ALA A 2 29.02 -34.57 -80.27
CA ALA A 2 29.20 -33.74 -79.06
C ALA A 2 28.30 -32.49 -79.18
N SER A 3 27.06 -32.68 -78.72
CA SER A 3 26.01 -31.67 -78.55
C SER A 3 26.29 -30.86 -77.28
N THR A 4 26.48 -29.54 -77.41
CA THR A 4 26.69 -28.61 -76.30
C THR A 4 25.34 -28.26 -75.67
N ALA A 5 24.95 -29.01 -74.64
CA ALA A 5 23.81 -28.68 -73.79
C ALA A 5 24.24 -27.62 -72.77
N THR A 6 23.69 -26.41 -72.89
CA THR A 6 23.83 -25.34 -71.92
C THR A 6 23.05 -25.73 -70.66
N GLN A 7 23.76 -26.10 -69.59
CA GLN A 7 23.16 -26.38 -68.28
C GLN A 7 22.65 -25.08 -67.66
N THR A 8 21.33 -24.93 -67.60
CA THR A 8 20.66 -23.96 -66.74
C THR A 8 20.80 -24.43 -65.29
N THR A 9 21.68 -23.80 -64.54
CA THR A 9 21.78 -23.98 -63.08
C THR A 9 20.56 -23.35 -62.42
N THR A 10 19.54 -24.17 -62.17
CA THR A 10 18.42 -23.82 -61.29
C THR A 10 18.97 -23.64 -59.87
N SER A 11 19.22 -22.39 -59.47
CA SER A 11 19.56 -22.06 -58.08
C SER A 11 18.36 -22.41 -57.20
N ALA A 12 18.47 -23.50 -56.44
CA ALA A 12 17.51 -23.83 -55.40
C ALA A 12 17.43 -22.66 -54.40
N LEU A 13 16.25 -22.06 -54.26
CA LEU A 13 15.94 -21.14 -53.18
C LEU A 13 16.23 -21.85 -51.84
N PRO A 14 16.96 -21.22 -50.90
CA PRO A 14 17.24 -21.86 -49.62
C PRO A 14 15.92 -22.16 -48.90
N GLU A 15 15.71 -23.42 -48.54
CA GLU A 15 14.61 -23.86 -47.68
C GLU A 15 14.55 -22.97 -46.43
N SER A 16 13.44 -22.24 -46.27
CA SER A 16 13.16 -21.48 -45.06
C SER A 16 13.01 -22.45 -43.89
N LYS A 17 14.09 -22.70 -43.14
CA LYS A 17 14.05 -23.46 -41.88
C LYS A 17 13.00 -22.80 -40.96
N PRO A 18 11.85 -23.45 -40.72
CA PRO A 18 10.76 -22.80 -40.03
C PRO A 18 11.12 -22.69 -38.54
N LEU A 19 11.02 -21.47 -38.00
CA LEU A 19 10.49 -21.17 -36.67
C LEU A 19 11.05 -21.91 -35.42
N ARG A 20 12.18 -22.63 -35.46
CA ARG A 20 12.79 -23.26 -34.26
C ARG A 20 13.69 -22.32 -33.48
N TRP A 21 14.44 -21.45 -34.17
CA TRP A 21 15.35 -20.48 -33.58
C TRP A 21 14.63 -19.29 -32.93
N LEU A 22 13.36 -19.03 -33.29
CA LEU A 22 12.52 -18.01 -32.68
C LEU A 22 11.78 -18.52 -31.41
N ARG A 23 11.54 -19.84 -31.30
CA ARG A 23 10.83 -20.45 -30.17
C ARG A 23 11.70 -20.60 -28.91
N LEU A 24 12.98 -20.91 -29.08
CA LEU A 24 13.90 -21.09 -27.95
C LEU A 24 14.14 -19.80 -27.12
N PRO A 25 14.39 -18.62 -27.70
CA PRO A 25 14.51 -17.38 -26.91
C PRO A 25 13.18 -17.01 -26.23
N LEU A 26 12.03 -17.27 -26.88
CA LEU A 26 10.72 -17.01 -26.29
C LEU A 26 10.47 -17.86 -25.03
N VAL A 27 10.84 -19.14 -25.07
CA VAL A 27 10.75 -20.03 -23.89
C VAL A 27 11.65 -19.52 -22.75
N LEU A 28 12.87 -19.06 -23.05
CA LEU A 28 13.79 -18.54 -22.04
C LEU A 28 13.27 -17.25 -21.39
N TYR A 29 12.71 -16.33 -22.16
CA TYR A 29 12.03 -15.15 -21.61
C TYR A 29 10.79 -15.52 -20.79
N ALA A 30 10.02 -16.52 -21.22
CA ALA A 30 8.88 -17.02 -20.45
C ALA A 30 9.30 -17.63 -19.10
N LEU A 31 10.42 -18.37 -19.06
CA LEU A 31 10.97 -18.91 -17.81
C LEU A 31 11.44 -17.81 -16.86
N ILE A 32 12.11 -16.77 -17.38
CA ILE A 32 12.51 -15.61 -16.58
C ILE A 32 11.25 -14.91 -16.04
N LEU A 33 10.22 -14.69 -16.85
CA LEU A 33 8.98 -14.08 -16.37
C LEU A 33 8.28 -14.95 -15.31
N ALA A 34 8.22 -16.27 -15.53
CA ALA A 34 7.62 -17.21 -14.59
C ALA A 34 8.29 -17.19 -13.21
N SER A 35 9.62 -17.02 -13.15
CA SER A 35 10.35 -16.94 -11.88
C SER A 35 9.96 -15.75 -10.99
N HIS A 36 9.39 -14.69 -11.58
CA HIS A 36 8.96 -13.51 -10.84
C HIS A 36 7.52 -13.61 -10.33
N VAL A 37 6.72 -14.52 -10.89
CA VAL A 37 5.28 -14.63 -10.63
C VAL A 37 4.96 -14.80 -9.14
N PRO A 38 5.63 -15.67 -8.35
CA PRO A 38 5.24 -15.88 -6.95
C PRO A 38 5.32 -14.60 -6.11
N MET A 39 6.42 -13.86 -6.22
CA MET A 39 6.61 -12.60 -5.48
C MET A 39 5.72 -11.48 -6.02
N LEU A 40 5.50 -11.41 -7.34
CA LEU A 40 4.59 -10.43 -7.92
C LEU A 40 3.16 -10.67 -7.47
N VAL A 41 2.66 -11.92 -7.49
CA VAL A 41 1.32 -12.26 -7.00
C VAL A 41 1.16 -11.90 -5.53
N LEU A 42 2.19 -12.16 -4.72
CA LEU A 42 2.20 -11.77 -3.32
C LEU A 42 2.10 -10.25 -3.19
N GLN A 43 2.87 -9.47 -3.96
CA GLN A 43 2.76 -8.00 -3.97
C GLN A 43 1.37 -7.52 -4.38
N LEU A 44 0.81 -8.05 -5.47
CA LEU A 44 -0.50 -7.65 -5.96
C LEU A 44 -1.61 -7.97 -4.96
N ARG A 45 -1.50 -9.09 -4.23
CA ARG A 45 -2.40 -9.40 -3.12
C ARG A 45 -2.32 -8.35 -2.01
N HIS A 46 -1.11 -7.93 -1.62
CA HIS A 46 -0.94 -6.86 -0.62
C HIS A 46 -1.57 -5.54 -1.09
N MET A 47 -1.37 -5.17 -2.36
CA MET A 47 -1.98 -3.97 -2.95
C MET A 47 -3.50 -4.07 -3.06
N TRP A 48 -4.06 -5.27 -3.20
CA TRP A 48 -5.51 -5.49 -3.24
C TRP A 48 -6.16 -5.28 -1.87
N LEU A 49 -5.50 -5.80 -0.83
CA LEU A 49 -5.91 -5.61 0.56
C LEU A 49 -5.78 -4.14 0.95
N ALA A 50 -4.74 -3.46 0.45
CA ALA A 50 -4.52 -2.06 0.73
C ALA A 50 -5.42 -1.14 -0.12
N GLU A 51 -6.47 -0.55 0.47
CA GLU A 51 -7.52 0.17 -0.24
C GLU A 51 -6.99 1.29 -1.16
N HIS A 52 -5.99 2.03 -0.70
CA HIS A 52 -5.36 3.13 -1.43
C HIS A 52 -4.52 2.67 -2.63
N TYR A 53 -4.15 1.38 -2.71
CA TYR A 53 -3.43 0.81 -3.86
C TYR A 53 -4.32 0.07 -4.86
N ARG A 54 -5.64 -0.01 -4.65
CA ARG A 54 -6.59 -0.71 -5.54
C ARG A 54 -6.66 -0.14 -6.97
N TYR A 55 -5.98 0.96 -7.28
CA TYR A 55 -5.83 1.48 -8.65
C TYR A 55 -4.92 0.61 -9.54
N PHE A 56 -4.12 -0.30 -8.97
CA PHE A 56 -3.11 -1.05 -9.71
C PHE A 56 -3.64 -1.90 -10.89
N PRO A 57 -4.85 -2.50 -10.88
CA PRO A 57 -5.34 -3.27 -12.03
C PRO A 57 -5.55 -2.38 -13.25
N PHE A 58 -6.06 -1.16 -13.03
CA PHE A 58 -6.19 -0.14 -14.07
C PHE A 58 -4.82 0.30 -14.59
N LEU A 59 -3.85 0.50 -13.70
CA LEU A 59 -2.47 0.80 -14.08
C LEU A 59 -1.87 -0.32 -14.96
N LEU A 60 -2.01 -1.59 -14.58
CA LEU A 60 -1.51 -2.72 -15.36
C LEU A 60 -2.17 -2.80 -16.74
N ALA A 61 -3.48 -2.58 -16.80
CA ALA A 61 -4.21 -2.52 -18.07
C ALA A 61 -3.71 -1.38 -18.96
N ALA A 62 -3.50 -0.18 -18.39
CA ALA A 62 -2.97 0.97 -19.10
C ALA A 62 -1.54 0.72 -19.60
N VAL A 63 -0.67 0.13 -18.77
CA VAL A 63 0.70 -0.24 -19.17
C VAL A 63 0.68 -1.25 -20.30
N ALA A 64 -0.13 -2.31 -20.22
CA ALA A 64 -0.25 -3.32 -21.26
C ALA A 64 -0.76 -2.72 -22.58
N TYR A 65 -1.81 -1.90 -22.52
CA TYR A 65 -2.37 -1.23 -23.69
C TYR A 65 -1.39 -0.24 -24.33
N LEU A 66 -0.74 0.60 -23.53
CA LEU A 66 0.25 1.56 -24.02
C LEU A 66 1.47 0.83 -24.61
N ALA A 67 1.98 -0.21 -23.94
CA ALA A 67 3.07 -1.02 -24.47
C ALA A 67 2.70 -1.65 -25.81
N TRP A 68 1.49 -2.23 -25.93
CA TRP A 68 0.99 -2.80 -27.17
C TRP A 68 0.87 -1.76 -28.29
N ARG A 69 0.33 -0.58 -27.99
CA ARG A 69 0.24 0.52 -28.96
C ARG A 69 1.61 0.99 -29.45
N ARG A 70 2.59 1.17 -28.54
CA ARG A 70 3.98 1.51 -28.92
C ARG A 70 4.63 0.40 -29.73
N TRP A 71 4.26 -0.85 -29.47
CA TRP A 71 4.74 -2.01 -30.21
C TRP A 71 4.21 -2.08 -31.64
N GLN A 72 2.96 -1.68 -31.88
CA GLN A 72 2.39 -1.64 -33.23
C GLN A 72 3.03 -0.56 -34.13
N GLU A 73 3.56 0.51 -33.55
CA GLU A 73 4.23 1.60 -34.26
C GLU A 73 5.66 1.24 -34.75
N ILE A 74 6.06 -0.03 -34.64
CA ILE A 74 7.40 -0.53 -35.01
C ILE A 74 7.40 -1.00 -36.47
N PRO A 75 8.10 -0.32 -37.40
CA PRO A 75 8.00 -0.63 -38.84
C PRO A 75 8.60 -1.97 -39.29
N CYS A 76 9.46 -2.61 -38.50
CA CYS A 76 9.98 -3.96 -38.77
C CYS A 76 10.71 -4.44 -37.51
N ILE A 77 10.80 -5.75 -37.30
CA ILE A 77 11.52 -6.37 -36.17
C ILE A 77 13.01 -6.04 -36.32
N ALA A 78 13.43 -4.87 -35.83
CA ALA A 78 14.82 -4.54 -35.66
C ALA A 78 15.43 -5.64 -34.79
N ASN A 79 16.51 -6.27 -35.26
CA ASN A 79 17.20 -7.34 -34.57
C ASN A 79 17.39 -6.96 -33.09
N CYS A 80 16.59 -7.54 -32.19
CA CYS A 80 16.76 -7.37 -30.74
C CYS A 80 18.16 -7.87 -30.42
N ARG A 81 19.05 -6.94 -30.07
CA ARG A 81 20.44 -7.26 -29.78
C ARG A 81 20.68 -6.95 -28.30
N PRO A 82 20.76 -7.98 -27.43
CA PRO A 82 21.10 -7.76 -26.05
C PRO A 82 22.47 -7.06 -25.99
N ASN A 83 22.48 -5.90 -25.35
CA ASN A 83 23.69 -5.11 -25.12
C ASN A 83 24.19 -5.32 -23.68
N ARG A 84 25.39 -4.82 -23.38
CA ARG A 84 25.97 -4.92 -22.03
C ARG A 84 25.02 -4.38 -20.96
N SER A 85 24.34 -3.27 -21.20
CA SER A 85 23.39 -2.66 -20.27
C SER A 85 22.18 -3.57 -19.98
N SER A 86 21.60 -4.20 -20.99
CA SER A 86 20.52 -5.19 -20.85
C SER A 86 20.96 -6.38 -20.00
N PHE A 87 22.19 -6.88 -20.22
CA PHE A 87 22.75 -7.95 -19.39
C PHE A 87 23.00 -7.51 -17.94
N LEU A 88 23.58 -6.33 -17.71
CA LEU A 88 23.76 -5.78 -16.36
C LEU A 88 22.41 -5.59 -15.64
N SER A 89 21.38 -5.11 -16.33
CA SER A 89 20.03 -5.00 -15.78
C SER A 89 19.47 -6.38 -15.42
N LEU A 90 19.64 -7.39 -16.27
CA LEU A 90 19.17 -8.75 -16.00
C LEU A 90 19.90 -9.38 -14.80
N LEU A 91 21.22 -9.15 -14.67
CA LEU A 91 22.00 -9.59 -13.52
C LEU A 91 21.57 -8.88 -12.23
N ALA A 92 21.31 -7.58 -12.29
CA ALA A 92 20.76 -6.82 -11.16
C ALA A 92 19.37 -7.33 -10.74
N SER A 93 18.50 -7.64 -11.71
CA SER A 93 17.20 -8.26 -11.47
C SER A 93 17.33 -9.62 -10.78
N PHE A 94 18.28 -10.46 -11.21
CA PHE A 94 18.57 -11.74 -10.56
C PHE A 94 18.98 -11.54 -9.09
N GLY A 95 19.90 -10.62 -8.83
CA GLY A 95 20.35 -10.30 -7.46
C GLY A 95 19.20 -9.79 -6.57
N LEU A 96 18.34 -8.92 -7.11
CA LEU A 96 17.14 -8.43 -6.42
C LEU A 96 16.13 -9.55 -6.16
N LEU A 97 15.93 -10.46 -7.12
CA LEU A 97 15.04 -11.61 -6.95
C LEU A 97 15.58 -12.57 -5.89
N ALA A 98 16.89 -12.84 -5.87
CA ALA A 98 17.53 -13.64 -4.83
C ALA A 98 17.39 -12.97 -3.45
N ALA A 99 17.67 -11.67 -3.35
CA ALA A 99 17.48 -10.89 -2.12
C ALA A 99 16.02 -10.89 -1.67
N SER A 100 15.07 -10.86 -2.61
CA SER A 100 13.64 -10.96 -2.32
C SER A 100 13.27 -12.28 -1.65
N GLN A 101 13.99 -13.37 -1.95
CA GLN A 101 13.77 -14.66 -1.28
C GLN A 101 14.38 -14.70 0.09
N VAL A 102 15.64 -14.28 0.21
CA VAL A 102 16.37 -14.28 1.49
C VAL A 102 15.66 -13.39 2.51
N LEU A 103 15.20 -12.21 2.09
CA LEU A 103 14.51 -11.24 2.94
C LEU A 103 12.99 -11.43 2.98
N TRP A 104 12.46 -12.35 2.17
CA TRP A 104 11.03 -12.59 1.97
C TRP A 104 10.22 -11.31 1.68
N SER A 105 10.63 -10.64 0.60
CA SER A 105 10.26 -9.28 0.23
C SER A 105 9.49 -9.19 -1.09
N PRO A 106 8.16 -9.08 -1.05
CA PRO A 106 7.37 -8.83 -2.27
C PRO A 106 7.79 -7.52 -2.97
N TRP A 107 8.23 -6.53 -2.19
CA TRP A 107 8.71 -5.25 -2.68
C TRP A 107 9.99 -5.40 -3.53
N LEU A 108 11.00 -6.13 -3.04
CA LEU A 108 12.21 -6.42 -3.81
C LEU A 108 11.92 -7.33 -5.02
N GLY A 109 10.97 -8.26 -4.89
CA GLY A 109 10.53 -9.09 -6.01
C GLY A 109 9.91 -8.25 -7.14
N THR A 110 9.13 -7.24 -6.78
CA THR A 110 8.54 -6.28 -7.74
C THR A 110 9.60 -5.38 -8.36
N MET A 111 10.60 -4.94 -7.60
CA MET A 111 11.78 -4.27 -8.16
C MET A 111 12.51 -5.16 -9.17
N ALA A 112 12.68 -6.45 -8.87
CA ALA A 112 13.27 -7.40 -9.80
C ALA A 112 12.48 -7.47 -11.11
N VAL A 113 11.14 -7.49 -11.07
CA VAL A 113 10.27 -7.43 -12.27
C VAL A 113 10.50 -6.16 -13.08
N ILE A 114 10.50 -5.00 -12.43
CA ILE A 114 10.67 -3.69 -13.09
C ILE A 114 12.03 -3.62 -13.77
N ILE A 115 13.09 -4.09 -13.11
CA ILE A 115 14.45 -4.10 -13.67
C ILE A 115 14.60 -5.17 -14.77
N SER A 116 13.92 -6.32 -14.66
CA SER A 116 13.83 -7.30 -15.76
C SER A 116 13.13 -6.72 -16.99
N ALA A 117 12.05 -5.96 -16.80
CA ALA A 117 11.38 -5.25 -17.89
C ALA A 117 12.31 -4.20 -18.54
N LEU A 118 13.14 -3.51 -17.75
CA LEU A 118 14.16 -2.59 -18.28
C LEU A 118 15.17 -3.33 -19.17
N ALA A 119 15.61 -4.53 -18.77
CA ALA A 119 16.52 -5.34 -19.59
C ALA A 119 15.93 -5.64 -20.97
N VAL A 120 14.62 -5.93 -21.04
CA VAL A 120 13.90 -6.10 -22.32
C VAL A 120 13.89 -4.79 -23.10
N VAL A 121 13.51 -3.67 -22.49
CA VAL A 121 13.47 -2.35 -23.15
C VAL A 121 14.84 -1.98 -23.73
N LEU A 122 15.93 -2.21 -23.00
CA LEU A 122 17.29 -1.91 -23.45
C LEU A 122 17.78 -2.82 -24.58
N SER A 123 17.20 -4.03 -24.72
CA SER A 123 17.53 -4.98 -25.80
C SER A 123 16.90 -4.61 -27.15
N LEU A 124 15.89 -3.72 -27.13
CA LEU A 124 15.16 -3.26 -28.32
C LEU A 124 15.94 -2.22 -29.16
N GLY A 125 17.08 -1.73 -28.65
CA GLY A 125 17.87 -0.67 -29.28
C GLY A 125 17.38 0.75 -28.95
N ARG A 126 18.25 1.76 -29.07
CA ARG A 126 17.99 3.15 -28.65
C ARG A 126 16.68 3.78 -29.17
N PRO A 127 16.34 3.72 -30.48
CA PRO A 127 15.16 4.42 -31.00
C PRO A 127 13.84 3.79 -30.53
N LEU A 128 13.85 2.49 -30.22
CA LEU A 128 12.67 1.80 -29.71
C LEU A 128 12.59 1.89 -28.19
N ALA A 129 13.72 1.76 -27.50
CA ALA A 129 13.83 1.94 -26.06
C ALA A 129 13.28 3.31 -25.64
N SER A 130 13.61 4.40 -26.35
CA SER A 130 13.11 5.75 -26.02
C SER A 130 11.59 5.90 -26.12
N ARG A 131 10.91 5.11 -26.96
CA ARG A 131 9.45 5.12 -27.10
C ARG A 131 8.73 4.33 -26.01
N VAL A 132 9.35 3.24 -25.55
CA VAL A 132 8.77 2.33 -24.53
C VAL A 132 9.20 2.71 -23.11
N LEU A 133 10.32 3.41 -22.94
CA LEU A 133 10.84 3.84 -21.64
C LEU A 133 9.81 4.62 -20.79
N PRO A 134 9.00 5.56 -21.33
CA PRO A 134 7.96 6.21 -20.54
C PRO A 134 6.87 5.24 -20.04
N VAL A 135 6.56 4.20 -20.81
CA VAL A 135 5.61 3.15 -20.39
C VAL A 135 6.22 2.30 -19.28
N TRP A 136 7.52 1.99 -19.38
CA TRP A 136 8.26 1.31 -18.31
C TRP A 136 8.28 2.14 -17.00
N MET A 137 8.36 3.47 -17.09
CA MET A 137 8.32 4.33 -15.89
C MET A 137 7.02 4.17 -15.09
N LEU A 138 5.89 3.89 -15.74
CA LEU A 138 4.61 3.65 -15.06
C LEU A 138 4.65 2.41 -14.15
N LEU A 139 5.50 1.42 -14.45
CA LEU A 139 5.61 0.22 -13.61
C LEU A 139 6.12 0.54 -12.20
N TRP A 140 6.81 1.67 -11.99
CA TRP A 140 7.24 2.09 -10.66
C TRP A 140 6.08 2.42 -9.73
N LEU A 141 4.89 2.73 -10.26
CA LEU A 141 3.67 2.94 -9.46
C LEU A 141 3.08 1.63 -8.90
N LEU A 142 3.61 0.47 -9.30
CA LEU A 142 3.33 -0.83 -8.66
C LEU A 142 4.13 -1.04 -7.38
N LEU A 143 5.09 -0.18 -7.10
CA LEU A 143 5.94 -0.27 -5.94
C LEU A 143 5.41 0.67 -4.84
N PRO A 144 4.87 0.13 -3.72
CA PRO A 144 4.48 0.96 -2.59
C PRO A 144 5.65 1.79 -2.09
N LEU A 145 5.32 2.98 -1.58
CA LEU A 145 6.31 3.86 -0.97
C LEU A 145 7.03 3.13 0.17
N PRO A 146 8.38 3.19 0.23
CA PRO A 146 9.12 2.48 1.25
C PRO A 146 8.83 3.03 2.66
N PHE A 147 9.16 2.25 3.69
CA PHE A 147 9.11 2.66 5.10
C PHE A 147 7.73 3.09 5.65
N ARG A 148 6.62 2.63 5.04
CA ARG A 148 5.25 3.09 5.35
C ARG A 148 5.09 4.60 5.21
N TRP A 149 5.81 5.21 4.27
CA TRP A 149 5.68 6.65 3.97
C TRP A 149 4.31 6.98 3.41
N ASP A 150 3.66 6.04 2.75
CA ASP A 150 2.25 6.14 2.36
C ASP A 150 1.37 6.41 3.59
N GLY A 151 1.47 5.63 4.66
CA GLY A 151 0.68 5.89 5.89
C GLY A 151 0.92 7.28 6.49
N ARG A 152 2.17 7.75 6.52
CA ARG A 152 2.48 9.12 7.00
C ARG A 152 1.93 10.20 6.10
N LEU A 153 2.04 10.01 4.78
CA LEU A 153 1.49 10.92 3.79
C LEU A 153 -0.03 11.00 3.94
N ILE A 154 -0.69 9.86 4.15
CA ILE A 154 -2.13 9.77 4.39
C ILE A 154 -2.56 10.60 5.59
N LEU A 155 -1.92 10.39 6.75
CA LEU A 155 -2.23 11.15 7.96
C LEU A 155 -2.00 12.65 7.76
N TRP A 156 -0.91 13.02 7.09
CA TRP A 156 -0.62 14.43 6.77
C TRP A 156 -1.71 15.06 5.89
N LEU A 157 -2.17 14.35 4.86
CA LEU A 157 -3.24 14.81 3.97
C LEU A 157 -4.60 14.88 4.67
N GLN A 158 -4.90 13.95 5.57
CA GLN A 158 -6.09 13.99 6.42
C GLN A 158 -6.07 15.24 7.30
N GLY A 159 -4.91 15.57 7.90
CA GLY A 159 -4.72 16.81 8.65
C GLY A 159 -5.02 18.06 7.82
N LEU A 160 -4.41 18.17 6.64
CA LEU A 160 -4.66 19.30 5.72
C LEU A 160 -6.13 19.40 5.31
N SER A 161 -6.75 18.27 5.00
CA SER A 161 -8.15 18.24 4.56
C SER A 161 -9.12 18.60 5.69
N SER A 162 -8.85 18.14 6.90
CA SER A 162 -9.67 18.43 8.09
C SER A 162 -9.56 19.89 8.47
N GLN A 163 -8.34 20.45 8.46
CA GLN A 163 -8.11 21.88 8.73
C GLN A 163 -8.73 22.76 7.65
N GLY A 164 -8.53 22.43 6.36
CA GLY A 164 -9.15 23.18 5.26
C GLY A 164 -10.67 23.08 5.27
N GLY A 165 -11.22 21.90 5.60
CA GLY A 165 -12.66 21.69 5.74
C GLY A 165 -13.25 22.50 6.88
N SER A 166 -12.56 22.54 8.03
CA SER A 166 -12.92 23.35 9.20
C SER A 166 -12.91 24.85 8.87
N GLN A 167 -11.83 25.36 8.25
CA GLN A 167 -11.76 26.76 7.82
C GLN A 167 -12.89 27.12 6.84
N MET A 168 -13.21 26.23 5.90
CA MET A 168 -14.32 26.45 4.97
C MET A 168 -15.67 26.47 5.70
N LEU A 169 -15.88 25.61 6.71
CA LEU A 169 -17.09 25.64 7.54
C LEU A 169 -17.19 26.94 8.36
N ASP A 170 -16.07 27.44 8.90
CA ASP A 170 -16.01 28.74 9.58
C ASP A 170 -16.41 29.87 8.63
N TYR A 171 -15.87 29.88 7.40
CA TYR A 171 -16.25 30.86 6.37
C TYR A 171 -17.72 30.81 5.97
N LEU A 172 -18.32 29.62 6.01
CA LEU A 172 -19.74 29.41 5.71
C LEU A 172 -20.65 29.68 6.93
N GLY A 173 -20.09 29.91 8.12
CA GLY A 173 -20.83 30.24 9.33
C GLY A 173 -21.43 29.03 10.06
N TYR A 174 -20.84 27.84 9.93
CA TYR A 174 -21.29 26.64 10.61
C TYR A 174 -20.51 26.39 11.91
N ASP A 175 -21.22 26.31 13.03
CA ASP A 175 -20.65 26.00 14.34
C ASP A 175 -20.13 24.55 14.37
N HIS A 176 -18.83 24.39 14.58
CA HIS A 176 -18.18 23.10 14.67
C HIS A 176 -16.92 23.16 15.52
N VAL A 177 -16.45 22.00 15.98
CA VAL A 177 -15.18 21.84 16.70
C VAL A 177 -14.32 20.83 15.96
N LEU A 178 -13.10 21.21 15.59
CA LEU A 178 -12.11 20.31 15.02
C LEU A 178 -11.26 19.67 16.14
N ALA A 179 -11.41 18.36 16.34
CA ALA A 179 -10.63 17.56 17.27
C ALA A 179 -9.78 16.54 16.50
N GLY A 180 -8.52 16.88 16.21
CA GLY A 180 -7.63 16.05 15.38
C GLY A 180 -8.14 15.98 13.94
N TYR A 181 -8.60 14.80 13.51
CA TYR A 181 -9.25 14.56 12.21
C TYR A 181 -10.76 14.35 12.33
N VAL A 182 -11.36 14.70 13.48
CA VAL A 182 -12.79 14.61 13.74
C VAL A 182 -13.39 16.01 13.72
N ILE A 183 -14.42 16.22 12.90
CA ILE A 183 -15.25 17.42 12.94
C ILE A 183 -16.49 17.10 13.78
N GLN A 184 -16.63 17.79 14.91
CA GLN A 184 -17.75 17.62 15.83
C GLN A 184 -18.77 18.74 15.61
N ILE A 185 -20.03 18.35 15.51
CA ILE A 185 -21.18 19.25 15.48
C ILE A 185 -22.19 18.80 16.56
N PRO A 186 -23.17 19.61 16.94
CA PRO A 186 -24.16 19.22 17.94
C PRO A 186 -24.85 17.89 17.58
N GLY A 187 -24.65 16.87 18.42
CA GLY A 187 -25.28 15.55 18.25
C GLY A 187 -24.65 14.63 17.20
N HIS A 188 -23.56 15.01 16.52
CA HIS A 188 -22.90 14.13 15.54
C HIS A 188 -21.39 14.38 15.42
N GLN A 189 -20.62 13.33 15.09
CA GLN A 189 -19.18 13.42 14.87
C GLN A 189 -18.84 12.85 13.49
N PHE A 190 -18.06 13.58 12.70
CA PHE A 190 -17.58 13.14 11.41
C PHE A 190 -16.09 12.85 11.49
N LEU A 191 -15.72 11.57 11.48
CA LEU A 191 -14.33 11.18 11.30
C LEU A 191 -13.97 11.31 9.81
N VAL A 192 -13.00 12.16 9.49
CA VAL A 192 -12.60 12.44 8.11
C VAL A 192 -12.06 11.18 7.42
N GLU A 193 -11.47 10.23 8.15
CA GLU A 193 -11.02 8.94 7.61
C GLU A 193 -12.17 8.04 7.14
N GLU A 194 -13.21 7.84 7.95
CA GLU A 194 -14.35 6.95 7.66
C GLU A 194 -15.34 7.59 6.67
N ALA A 195 -15.56 8.90 6.79
CA ALA A 195 -16.46 9.64 5.90
C ALA A 195 -15.82 9.93 4.52
N CYS A 196 -14.48 9.97 4.43
CA CYS A 196 -13.78 10.39 3.21
C CYS A 196 -12.70 9.41 2.73
N SER A 197 -13.07 8.60 1.73
CA SER A 197 -12.16 7.84 0.84
C SER A 197 -11.17 8.70 0.01
N GLY A 198 -10.91 9.95 0.42
CA GLY A 198 -10.09 10.93 -0.31
C GLY A 198 -8.65 10.47 -0.54
N VAL A 199 -8.13 9.62 0.34
CA VAL A 199 -6.81 9.01 0.20
C VAL A 199 -6.73 8.09 -1.02
N GLN A 200 -7.72 7.20 -1.20
CA GLN A 200 -7.81 6.34 -2.37
C GLN A 200 -7.89 7.18 -3.64
N THR A 201 -8.63 8.29 -3.58
CA THR A 201 -8.76 9.25 -4.68
C THR A 201 -7.42 9.87 -5.05
N LEU A 202 -6.59 10.27 -4.08
CA LEU A 202 -5.26 10.81 -4.35
C LEU A 202 -4.37 9.84 -5.14
N PHE A 203 -4.17 8.63 -4.64
CA PHE A 203 -3.28 7.66 -5.29
C PHE A 203 -3.77 7.28 -6.68
N ALA A 204 -5.09 7.12 -6.84
CA ALA A 204 -5.71 6.90 -8.15
C ALA A 204 -5.49 8.08 -9.10
N LEU A 205 -5.59 9.33 -8.62
CA LEU A 205 -5.36 10.54 -9.42
C LEU A 205 -3.90 10.72 -9.81
N VAL A 206 -2.95 10.43 -8.92
CA VAL A 206 -1.51 10.43 -9.23
C VAL A 206 -1.20 9.40 -10.31
N ALA A 207 -1.75 8.19 -10.19
CA ALA A 207 -1.61 7.16 -11.21
C ALA A 207 -2.23 7.60 -12.55
N MET A 208 -3.43 8.18 -12.51
CA MET A 208 -4.10 8.70 -13.71
C MET A 208 -3.31 9.83 -14.37
N ALA A 209 -2.76 10.78 -13.61
CA ALA A 209 -1.93 11.87 -14.11
C ALA A 209 -0.68 11.33 -14.82
N ALA A 210 -0.01 10.34 -14.23
CA ALA A 210 1.14 9.69 -14.85
C ALA A 210 0.76 8.95 -16.14
N ILE A 211 -0.35 8.20 -16.12
CA ILE A 211 -0.87 7.50 -17.31
C ILE A 211 -1.20 8.50 -18.42
N LEU A 212 -1.89 9.62 -18.09
CA LEU A 212 -2.22 10.67 -19.04
C LEU A 212 -0.97 11.33 -19.63
N ALA A 213 0.03 11.63 -18.80
CA ALA A 213 1.30 12.18 -19.27
C ALA A 213 1.98 11.26 -20.29
N VAL A 214 2.01 9.95 -20.03
CA VAL A 214 2.60 8.96 -20.96
C VAL A 214 1.75 8.72 -22.20
N TRP A 215 0.42 8.69 -22.04
CA TRP A 215 -0.54 8.53 -23.14
C TRP A 215 -0.44 9.69 -24.12
N LEU A 216 -0.43 10.93 -23.60
CA LEU A 216 -0.37 12.17 -24.36
C LEU A 216 1.06 12.56 -24.77
N ARG A 217 2.06 11.70 -24.51
CA ARG A 217 3.48 11.93 -24.87
C ARG A 217 4.04 13.23 -24.30
N ARG A 218 3.59 13.63 -23.11
CA ARG A 218 4.08 14.86 -22.45
C ARG A 218 5.56 14.72 -22.06
N PRO A 219 6.36 15.79 -22.17
CA PRO A 219 7.73 15.78 -21.69
C PRO A 219 7.76 15.58 -20.16
N LEU A 220 8.87 15.06 -19.62
CA LEU A 220 9.00 14.69 -18.21
C LEU A 220 8.65 15.83 -17.25
N VAL A 221 9.05 17.07 -17.56
CA VAL A 221 8.74 18.25 -16.74
C VAL A 221 7.24 18.52 -16.68
N HIS A 222 6.56 18.48 -17.84
CA HIS A 222 5.11 18.63 -17.90
C HIS A 222 4.44 17.49 -17.12
N GLY A 223 4.86 16.25 -17.33
CA GLY A 223 4.31 15.10 -16.61
C GLY A 223 4.47 15.21 -15.09
N ALA A 224 5.63 15.68 -14.62
CA ALA A 224 5.89 15.90 -13.19
C ALA A 224 5.00 17.01 -12.61
N LEU A 225 4.83 18.13 -13.33
CA LEU A 225 3.91 19.21 -12.92
C LEU A 225 2.45 18.75 -12.92
N LEU A 226 2.05 17.91 -13.88
CA LEU A 226 0.71 17.34 -13.94
C LEU A 226 0.46 16.41 -12.73
N VAL A 227 1.43 15.55 -12.38
CA VAL A 227 1.35 14.72 -11.17
C VAL A 227 1.28 15.59 -9.90
N ALA A 228 2.10 16.64 -9.79
CA ALA A 228 2.04 17.57 -8.66
C ALA A 228 0.67 18.25 -8.56
N SER A 229 0.07 18.65 -9.69
CA SER A 229 -1.27 19.23 -9.72
C SER A 229 -2.36 18.23 -9.29
N ALA A 230 -2.19 16.93 -9.58
CA ALA A 230 -3.11 15.90 -9.13
C ALA A 230 -3.16 15.82 -7.59
N VAL A 231 -2.01 15.98 -6.92
CA VAL A 231 -1.95 16.05 -5.45
C VAL A 231 -2.72 17.26 -4.93
N PHE A 232 -2.51 18.43 -5.53
CA PHE A 232 -3.22 19.65 -5.18
C PHE A 232 -4.74 19.50 -5.32
N TRP A 233 -5.21 19.02 -6.48
CA TRP A 233 -6.64 18.84 -6.72
C TRP A 233 -7.28 17.79 -5.82
N ALA A 234 -6.56 16.72 -5.49
CA ALA A 234 -7.03 15.72 -4.54
C ALA A 234 -7.29 16.33 -3.16
N ILE A 235 -6.38 17.18 -2.66
CA ILE A 235 -6.56 17.89 -1.37
C ILE A 235 -7.74 18.87 -1.47
N ALA A 236 -7.77 19.70 -2.51
CA ALA A 236 -8.80 20.72 -2.68
C ALA A 236 -10.22 20.11 -2.74
N VAL A 237 -10.40 19.03 -3.49
CA VAL A 237 -11.69 18.35 -3.56
C VAL A 237 -12.00 17.58 -2.28
N ASN A 238 -11.01 17.06 -1.56
CA ASN A 238 -11.27 16.45 -0.27
C ASN A 238 -11.72 17.50 0.78
N VAL A 239 -11.18 18.71 0.76
CA VAL A 239 -11.66 19.84 1.57
C VAL A 239 -13.13 20.14 1.24
N ILE A 240 -13.46 20.32 -0.05
CA ILE A 240 -14.83 20.57 -0.50
C ILE A 240 -15.77 19.43 -0.06
N ARG A 241 -15.32 18.19 -0.18
CA ARG A 241 -16.07 17.00 0.23
C ARG A 241 -16.41 17.04 1.71
N VAL A 242 -15.41 17.24 2.57
CA VAL A 242 -15.57 17.29 4.03
C VAL A 242 -16.58 18.37 4.40
N THR A 243 -16.43 19.57 3.85
CA THR A 243 -17.38 20.67 4.08
C THR A 243 -18.78 20.31 3.61
N LEU A 244 -18.96 19.76 2.40
CA LEU A 244 -20.29 19.48 1.86
C LEU A 244 -21.02 18.39 2.67
N VAL A 245 -20.31 17.36 3.13
CA VAL A 245 -20.91 16.31 3.98
C VAL A 245 -21.50 16.91 5.26
N VAL A 246 -20.76 17.82 5.92
CA VAL A 246 -21.22 18.50 7.14
C VAL A 246 -22.40 19.42 6.84
N VAL A 247 -22.30 20.25 5.79
CA VAL A 247 -23.36 21.20 5.40
C VAL A 247 -24.66 20.46 5.06
N LEU A 248 -24.59 19.37 4.28
CA LEU A 248 -25.77 18.58 3.92
C LEU A 248 -26.42 17.93 5.14
N TYR A 249 -25.62 17.49 6.12
CA TYR A 249 -26.16 16.96 7.36
C TYR A 249 -26.87 18.05 8.17
N VAL A 250 -26.25 19.23 8.34
CA VAL A 250 -26.83 20.31 9.15
C VAL A 250 -28.11 20.88 8.50
N GLU A 251 -28.11 21.13 7.19
CA GLU A 251 -29.26 21.74 6.51
C GLU A 251 -30.39 20.76 6.22
N ARG A 252 -30.06 19.50 5.89
CA ARG A 252 -31.04 18.53 5.37
C ARG A 252 -31.22 17.29 6.25
N GLY A 253 -30.42 17.13 7.30
CA GLY A 253 -30.42 15.93 8.13
C GLY A 253 -29.99 14.66 7.39
N VAL A 254 -29.38 14.80 6.20
CA VAL A 254 -28.99 13.66 5.37
C VAL A 254 -27.55 13.28 5.68
N ASP A 255 -27.37 12.09 6.24
CA ASP A 255 -26.04 11.50 6.41
C ASP A 255 -25.53 10.93 5.08
N VAL A 256 -24.79 11.75 4.33
CA VAL A 256 -24.08 11.35 3.10
C VAL A 256 -22.71 10.72 3.43
N GLY A 257 -22.36 10.64 4.72
CA GLY A 257 -21.13 10.04 5.21
C GLY A 257 -21.10 8.52 5.13
N ASN A 258 -22.25 7.87 4.94
CA ASN A 258 -22.38 6.42 5.01
C ASN A 258 -23.11 5.81 3.78
N GLY A 259 -22.70 4.60 3.39
CA GLY A 259 -23.43 3.75 2.44
C GLY A 259 -23.37 4.17 0.97
N TRP A 260 -24.48 3.99 0.24
CA TRP A 260 -24.57 4.22 -1.21
C TRP A 260 -24.44 5.71 -1.62
N PRO A 261 -25.05 6.68 -0.91
CA PRO A 261 -24.88 8.11 -1.21
C PRO A 261 -23.42 8.56 -1.16
N GLN A 262 -22.65 8.07 -0.18
CA GLN A 262 -21.23 8.34 -0.03
C GLN A 262 -20.43 7.90 -1.28
N THR A 263 -20.77 6.72 -1.83
CA THR A 263 -20.11 6.17 -3.01
C THR A 263 -20.39 7.01 -4.25
N MET A 264 -21.66 7.37 -4.48
CA MET A 264 -22.05 8.21 -5.64
C MET A 264 -21.45 9.61 -5.57
N PHE A 265 -21.45 10.20 -4.38
CA PHE A 265 -20.82 11.50 -4.15
C PHE A 265 -19.31 11.44 -4.41
N GLY A 266 -18.65 10.37 -3.95
CA GLY A 266 -17.24 10.11 -4.23
C GLY A 266 -16.93 9.98 -5.73
N ILE A 267 -17.77 9.26 -6.49
CA ILE A 267 -17.62 9.13 -7.95
C ILE A 267 -17.79 10.48 -8.65
N GLY A 268 -18.81 11.26 -8.29
CA GLY A 268 -19.07 12.57 -8.88
C GLY A 268 -17.90 13.53 -8.68
N LEU A 269 -17.36 13.59 -7.46
CA LEU A 269 -16.17 14.39 -7.16
C LEU A 269 -14.92 13.89 -7.86
N PHE A 270 -14.75 12.57 -8.00
CA PHE A 270 -13.63 11.99 -8.75
C PHE A 270 -13.65 12.42 -10.22
N VAL A 271 -14.83 12.36 -10.87
CA VAL A 271 -15.02 12.83 -12.25
C VAL A 271 -14.70 14.32 -12.35
N LEU A 272 -15.16 15.13 -11.39
CA LEU A 272 -14.87 16.56 -11.34
C LEU A 272 -13.36 16.84 -11.26
N VAL A 273 -12.63 16.14 -10.38
CA VAL A 273 -11.17 16.28 -10.29
C VAL A 273 -10.49 15.86 -11.58
N LEU A 274 -10.96 14.79 -12.23
CA LEU A 274 -10.40 14.37 -13.51
C LEU A 274 -10.55 15.46 -14.58
N LEU A 275 -11.69 16.16 -14.61
CA LEU A 275 -11.89 17.31 -15.49
C LEU A 275 -10.94 18.47 -15.16
N PHE A 276 -10.74 18.76 -13.87
CA PHE A 276 -9.75 19.78 -13.46
C PHE A 276 -8.32 19.38 -13.82
N LEU A 277 -7.97 18.10 -13.71
CA LEU A 277 -6.67 17.58 -14.11
C LEU A 277 -6.44 17.73 -15.63
N LEU A 278 -7.46 17.39 -16.44
CA LEU A 278 -7.42 17.60 -17.90
C LEU A 278 -7.35 19.09 -18.27
N SER A 279 -8.08 19.94 -17.55
CA SER A 279 -7.98 21.40 -17.70
C SER A 279 -6.58 21.90 -17.33
N THR A 280 -5.96 21.32 -16.31
CA THR A 280 -4.61 21.68 -15.87
C THR A 280 -3.55 21.25 -16.88
N ASP A 281 -3.69 20.08 -17.53
CA ASP A 281 -2.84 19.69 -18.66
C ASP A 281 -2.87 20.77 -19.77
N ARG A 282 -4.06 21.27 -20.13
CA ARG A 282 -4.20 22.34 -21.13
C ARG A 282 -3.59 23.67 -20.66
N LEU A 283 -3.77 24.02 -19.39
CA LEU A 283 -3.15 25.21 -18.80
C LEU A 283 -1.62 25.10 -18.80
N LEU A 284 -1.07 23.95 -18.43
CA LEU A 284 0.37 23.70 -18.44
C LEU A 284 0.93 23.78 -19.86
N LEU A 285 0.21 23.32 -20.88
CA LEU A 285 0.61 23.52 -22.27
C LEU A 285 0.68 25.01 -22.64
N PHE A 286 -0.34 25.77 -22.27
CA PHE A 286 -0.39 27.20 -22.52
C PHE A 286 0.78 27.94 -21.84
N LEU A 287 1.11 27.58 -20.59
CA LEU A 287 2.18 28.23 -19.83
C LEU A 287 3.59 27.78 -20.23
N LEU A 288 3.79 26.50 -20.54
CA LEU A 288 5.10 25.94 -20.87
C LEU A 288 5.45 26.02 -22.36
N GLY A 289 4.46 26.24 -23.22
CA GLY A 289 4.63 26.43 -24.66
C GLY A 289 5.58 27.59 -25.02
N PRO A 290 5.38 28.80 -24.48
CA PRO A 290 6.27 29.96 -24.70
C PRO A 290 7.71 29.75 -24.23
N LEU A 291 7.94 28.86 -23.26
CA LEU A 291 9.27 28.57 -22.71
C LEU A 291 10.06 27.56 -23.56
N GLY A 292 9.48 27.04 -24.65
CA GLY A 292 10.09 26.01 -25.49
C GLY A 292 10.31 24.66 -24.77
N LEU A 293 9.79 24.51 -23.56
CA LEU A 293 9.89 23.30 -22.74
C LEU A 293 8.91 22.21 -23.18
N VAL A 294 7.91 22.59 -23.97
CA VAL A 294 7.00 21.68 -24.66
C VAL A 294 7.21 21.88 -26.16
N LYS A 295 7.89 20.92 -26.79
CA LYS A 295 7.91 20.83 -28.24
C LYS A 295 6.57 20.22 -28.64
N GLU A 296 5.66 21.02 -29.19
CA GLU A 296 4.51 20.45 -29.90
C GLU A 296 5.07 19.48 -30.93
N ASP A 297 4.62 18.23 -30.88
CA ASP A 297 4.71 17.37 -32.04
C ASP A 297 3.97 18.13 -33.15
N ALA A 298 4.74 18.68 -34.09
CA ALA A 298 4.20 19.24 -35.32
C ALA A 298 3.14 18.27 -35.86
N PRO A 299 2.01 18.78 -36.39
CA PRO A 299 0.96 17.92 -36.94
C PRO A 299 1.63 16.92 -37.87
N LEU A 300 1.32 15.63 -37.67
CA LEU A 300 1.79 14.49 -38.45
C LEU A 300 2.04 14.92 -39.90
N ARG A 301 3.29 15.26 -40.21
CA ARG A 301 3.68 15.54 -41.59
C ARG A 301 3.40 14.26 -42.34
N GLY A 302 2.68 14.40 -43.45
CA GLY A 302 2.43 13.33 -44.41
C GLY A 302 3.72 12.63 -44.83
N PRO A 303 3.61 11.52 -45.56
CA PRO A 303 4.69 10.56 -45.79
C PRO A 303 5.73 11.08 -46.78
N ASP A 304 6.44 12.15 -46.43
CA ASP A 304 7.75 12.42 -46.99
C ASP A 304 8.75 11.79 -46.03
N GLY A 305 8.83 10.46 -46.12
CA GLY A 305 9.82 9.67 -45.41
C GLY A 305 11.23 10.16 -45.71
N PRO A 306 12.20 9.98 -44.80
CA PRO A 306 13.60 10.21 -45.13
C PRO A 306 13.95 9.38 -46.37
N ASP A 307 14.70 9.99 -47.28
CA ASP A 307 15.21 9.37 -48.49
C ASP A 307 15.70 7.92 -48.18
N PRO A 308 15.12 6.88 -48.82
CA PRO A 308 15.48 5.49 -48.56
C PRO A 308 16.96 5.19 -48.84
N SER A 309 17.68 6.07 -49.52
CA SER A 309 19.14 5.98 -49.69
C SER A 309 19.93 6.35 -48.42
N ALA A 310 19.45 7.30 -47.61
CA ALA A 310 20.14 7.76 -46.39
C ALA A 310 20.03 6.77 -45.22
N VAL A 311 18.94 5.99 -45.15
CA VAL A 311 18.77 4.91 -44.15
C VAL A 311 19.64 3.70 -44.50
N ARG A 312 19.92 3.48 -45.79
CA ARG A 312 20.75 2.35 -46.24
C ARG A 312 22.23 2.55 -45.88
N GLU A 313 22.72 3.78 -45.95
CA GLU A 313 24.12 4.10 -45.66
C GLU A 313 24.49 4.04 -44.16
N GLN A 314 23.55 4.28 -43.24
CA GLN A 314 23.79 4.11 -41.81
C GLN A 314 23.67 2.66 -41.31
N THR A 315 23.15 1.75 -42.14
CA THR A 315 22.98 0.34 -41.75
C THR A 315 24.21 -0.50 -42.07
N ASP A 316 25.12 -0.03 -42.93
CA ASP A 316 26.31 -0.76 -43.39
C ASP A 316 27.62 -0.37 -42.66
N ALA A 317 27.56 0.53 -41.67
CA ALA A 317 28.68 0.76 -40.77
C ALA A 317 28.80 -0.39 -39.76
N ALA A 318 29.53 -1.43 -40.14
CA ALA A 318 29.97 -2.50 -39.26
C ALA A 318 30.76 -1.92 -38.08
N ILE A 319 30.08 -1.68 -36.96
CA ILE A 319 30.73 -1.42 -35.67
C ILE A 319 31.46 -2.70 -35.25
N PRO A 320 32.75 -2.64 -34.83
CA PRO A 320 33.53 -3.83 -34.49
C PRO A 320 32.84 -4.67 -33.41
N GLY A 321 32.90 -5.99 -33.58
CA GLY A 321 32.17 -6.98 -32.81
C GLY A 321 32.21 -6.75 -31.29
N THR A 322 31.05 -6.46 -30.72
CA THR A 322 30.79 -6.75 -29.31
C THR A 322 30.07 -8.09 -29.27
N ASN A 323 30.71 -9.08 -28.65
CA ASN A 323 30.21 -10.44 -28.49
C ASN A 323 28.76 -10.41 -27.99
N GLY A 324 27.81 -10.65 -28.89
CA GLY A 324 26.41 -10.88 -28.52
C GLY A 324 26.36 -12.04 -27.52
N MET A 325 25.55 -11.88 -26.49
CA MET A 325 25.31 -12.91 -25.47
C MET A 325 25.02 -14.25 -26.15
N SER A 326 25.94 -15.21 -26.01
CA SER A 326 25.77 -16.55 -26.57
C SER A 326 24.46 -17.15 -26.07
N LEU A 327 23.75 -17.87 -26.94
CA LEU A 327 22.54 -18.64 -26.59
C LEU A 327 22.76 -19.51 -25.34
N VAL A 328 23.99 -20.00 -25.16
CA VAL A 328 24.45 -20.75 -23.99
C VAL A 328 24.35 -19.91 -22.70
N MET A 329 24.80 -18.65 -22.73
CA MET A 329 24.72 -17.74 -21.59
C MET A 329 23.26 -17.39 -21.24
N LEU A 330 22.37 -17.24 -22.23
CA LEU A 330 20.94 -17.05 -21.98
C LEU A 330 20.28 -18.27 -21.32
N ASN A 331 20.69 -19.48 -21.70
CA ASN A 331 20.23 -20.72 -21.05
C ASN A 331 20.65 -20.77 -19.57
N PHE A 332 21.90 -20.44 -19.26
CA PHE A 332 22.39 -20.40 -17.86
C PHE A 332 21.63 -19.36 -17.02
N VAL A 333 21.39 -18.17 -17.59
CA VAL A 333 20.61 -17.14 -16.91
C VAL A 333 19.18 -17.61 -16.65
N ALA A 334 18.48 -18.14 -17.66
CA ALA A 334 17.11 -18.62 -17.48
C ALA A 334 17.01 -19.76 -16.45
N LEU A 335 17.99 -20.67 -16.42
CA LEU A 335 18.05 -21.75 -15.44
C LEU A 335 18.25 -21.22 -14.01
N ALA A 336 19.08 -20.20 -13.83
CA ALA A 336 19.30 -19.56 -12.53
C ALA A 336 18.03 -18.86 -12.02
N PHE A 337 17.31 -18.14 -12.88
CA PHE A 337 16.02 -17.55 -12.53
C PHE A 337 15.00 -18.64 -12.16
N LEU A 338 14.93 -19.73 -12.95
CA LEU A 338 14.06 -20.86 -12.66
C LEU A 338 14.36 -21.49 -11.30
N SER A 339 15.64 -21.71 -10.94
CA SER A 339 16.01 -22.30 -9.66
C SER A 339 15.55 -21.45 -8.48
N ILE A 340 15.67 -20.12 -8.59
CA ILE A 340 15.11 -19.21 -7.58
C ILE A 340 13.59 -19.38 -7.54
N GLY A 341 12.91 -19.36 -8.71
CA GLY A 341 11.46 -19.56 -8.85
C GLY A 341 10.94 -20.79 -8.11
N VAL A 342 11.60 -21.95 -8.32
CA VAL A 342 11.27 -23.22 -7.65
C VAL A 342 11.42 -23.09 -6.13
N VAL A 343 12.53 -22.51 -5.65
CA VAL A 343 12.73 -22.27 -4.21
C VAL A 343 11.66 -21.36 -3.62
N GLN A 344 11.21 -20.32 -4.34
CA GLN A 344 10.12 -19.44 -3.85
C GLN A 344 8.82 -20.23 -3.66
N THR A 345 8.49 -21.08 -4.63
CA THR A 345 7.26 -21.89 -4.56
C THR A 345 7.31 -22.91 -3.43
N ALA A 346 8.45 -23.61 -3.26
CA ALA A 346 8.63 -24.59 -2.20
C ALA A 346 8.58 -23.95 -0.80
N THR A 347 9.30 -22.84 -0.60
CA THR A 347 9.28 -22.10 0.68
C THR A 347 7.92 -21.47 0.98
N GLY A 348 7.24 -20.94 -0.04
CA GLY A 348 5.88 -20.40 0.10
C GLY A 348 4.85 -21.47 0.47
N VAL A 349 4.94 -22.68 -0.09
CA VAL A 349 4.09 -23.80 0.28
C VAL A 349 4.38 -24.27 1.71
N ASN A 350 5.65 -24.42 2.08
CA ASN A 350 6.03 -24.88 3.41
C ASN A 350 5.55 -23.92 4.51
N ARG A 351 5.66 -22.60 4.28
CA ARG A 351 5.12 -21.58 5.20
C ARG A 351 3.60 -21.58 5.27
N ARG A 352 2.90 -21.84 4.16
CA ARG A 352 1.43 -21.98 4.18
C ARG A 352 0.98 -23.18 5.00
N LEU A 353 1.76 -24.27 4.98
CA LEU A 353 1.50 -25.46 5.78
C LEU A 353 1.76 -25.21 7.27
N ALA A 354 2.92 -24.64 7.64
CA ALA A 354 3.24 -24.28 9.03
C ALA A 354 2.26 -23.26 9.64
N ARG A 355 1.60 -22.44 8.81
CA ARG A 355 0.61 -21.45 9.24
C ARG A 355 -0.73 -22.07 9.67
N ASN A 356 -1.04 -23.31 9.31
CA ASN A 356 -2.33 -23.92 9.66
C ASN A 356 -2.44 -24.30 11.14
N ASP A 357 -1.39 -24.15 11.94
CA ASP A 357 -1.33 -24.62 13.32
C ASP A 357 -1.71 -23.53 14.36
N GLY A 358 -2.03 -22.29 13.93
CA GLY A 358 -2.40 -21.17 14.81
C GLY A 358 -3.80 -20.57 14.56
N ILE A 359 -4.33 -19.81 15.53
CA ILE A 359 -5.61 -19.09 15.41
C ILE A 359 -5.47 -18.03 14.30
N SER A 360 -6.29 -18.12 13.25
CA SER A 360 -6.22 -17.25 12.07
C SER A 360 -7.40 -16.27 12.06
N PHE A 361 -7.11 -14.99 12.31
CA PHE A 361 -8.08 -13.90 12.52
C PHE A 361 -8.57 -13.20 11.24
N ALA A 362 -8.59 -13.89 10.10
CA ALA A 362 -8.95 -13.30 8.82
C ALA A 362 -10.16 -14.01 8.20
N ASP A 363 -11.19 -13.22 7.85
CA ASP A 363 -12.23 -13.57 6.86
C ASP A 363 -11.59 -13.83 5.48
N ASP A 364 -10.90 -14.95 5.31
CA ASP A 364 -10.75 -15.55 3.98
C ASP A 364 -11.91 -16.53 3.82
N ASP A 365 -13.00 -16.01 3.24
CA ASP A 365 -14.32 -16.60 3.00
C ASP A 365 -14.31 -17.86 2.10
N ARG A 366 -13.17 -18.56 2.02
CA ARG A 366 -12.91 -19.67 1.10
C ARG A 366 -12.74 -21.03 1.76
N ARG A 367 -12.71 -21.13 3.09
CA ARG A 367 -12.57 -22.42 3.80
C ARG A 367 -13.32 -22.45 5.14
N GLY A 368 -14.64 -22.44 5.06
CA GLY A 368 -15.55 -23.48 5.60
C GLY A 368 -15.54 -23.92 7.07
N ASP A 369 -14.59 -23.57 7.94
CA ASP A 369 -14.65 -23.96 9.37
C ASP A 369 -13.77 -23.01 10.21
N ARG A 370 -14.20 -21.75 10.43
CA ARG A 370 -13.56 -20.81 11.37
C ARG A 370 -14.59 -19.86 11.96
N VAL A 371 -14.54 -19.67 13.28
CA VAL A 371 -15.53 -18.94 14.09
C VAL A 371 -15.15 -17.45 14.17
N PRO A 372 -16.02 -16.50 13.78
CA PRO A 372 -15.84 -15.07 14.06
C PRO A 372 -15.58 -14.83 15.56
N LEU A 373 -14.65 -13.96 15.97
CA LEU A 373 -14.41 -13.71 17.41
C LEU A 373 -15.65 -13.21 18.15
N SER A 374 -16.63 -12.63 17.45
CA SER A 374 -17.94 -12.25 18.01
C SER A 374 -18.77 -13.45 18.48
N ASP A 375 -18.46 -14.65 18.03
CA ASP A 375 -19.11 -15.89 18.48
C ASP A 375 -18.35 -16.50 19.68
N VAL A 376 -17.11 -16.07 19.93
CA VAL A 376 -16.28 -16.47 21.08
C VAL A 376 -16.45 -15.50 22.25
N LEU A 377 -16.47 -14.20 21.96
CA LEU A 377 -16.65 -13.13 22.92
C LEU A 377 -18.03 -12.50 22.72
N SER A 378 -18.79 -12.44 23.80
CA SER A 378 -20.15 -11.91 23.81
C SER A 378 -20.26 -10.74 24.78
N GLU A 379 -21.43 -10.12 24.81
CA GLU A 379 -21.76 -9.13 25.82
C GLU A 379 -21.49 -9.66 27.24
N ALA A 380 -21.74 -10.95 27.50
CA ALA A 380 -21.54 -11.59 28.81
C ALA A 380 -20.08 -11.91 29.16
N THR A 381 -19.11 -11.68 28.25
CA THR A 381 -17.69 -11.93 28.53
C THR A 381 -17.17 -11.03 29.64
N LEU A 382 -17.62 -9.78 29.69
CA LEU A 382 -17.36 -8.89 30.82
C LEU A 382 -18.64 -8.73 31.66
N PRO A 383 -18.53 -8.50 32.98
CA PRO A 383 -19.69 -8.33 33.84
C PRO A 383 -20.44 -7.03 33.54
N GLU A 384 -21.72 -6.99 33.91
CA GLU A 384 -22.53 -5.76 33.89
C GLU A 384 -21.95 -4.68 34.82
N ARG A 385 -21.26 -5.09 35.89
CA ARG A 385 -20.52 -4.19 36.78
C ARG A 385 -19.05 -4.53 36.83
N LEU A 386 -18.22 -3.58 36.47
CA LEU A 386 -16.77 -3.67 36.55
C LEU A 386 -16.27 -2.68 37.62
N GLY A 387 -16.21 -3.14 38.87
CA GLY A 387 -15.96 -2.27 40.01
C GLY A 387 -17.13 -1.31 40.26
N ALA A 388 -16.88 0.00 40.18
CA ALA A 388 -17.89 1.06 40.34
C ALA A 388 -18.58 1.45 39.02
N LEU A 389 -18.20 0.82 37.90
CA LEU A 389 -18.66 1.14 36.57
C LEU A 389 -19.80 0.20 36.16
N GLU A 390 -20.89 0.74 35.60
CA GLU A 390 -22.03 -0.03 35.11
C GLU A 390 -22.06 -0.05 33.58
N ARG A 391 -22.21 -1.22 32.97
CA ARG A 391 -22.22 -1.36 31.52
C ARG A 391 -23.49 -0.73 30.95
N VAL A 392 -23.31 0.13 29.96
CA VAL A 392 -24.41 0.84 29.28
C VAL A 392 -24.57 0.41 27.83
N GLU A 393 -23.52 -0.11 27.20
CA GLU A 393 -23.56 -0.52 25.79
C GLU A 393 -22.54 -1.62 25.52
N PHE A 394 -22.90 -2.54 24.62
CA PHE A 394 -22.01 -3.51 24.00
C PHE A 394 -22.07 -3.33 22.48
N LYS A 395 -20.91 -3.16 21.85
CA LYS A 395 -20.81 -2.86 20.42
C LYS A 395 -19.76 -3.73 19.75
N VAL A 396 -20.15 -4.37 18.65
CA VAL A 396 -19.23 -5.03 17.71
C VAL A 396 -19.19 -4.21 16.44
N GLU A 397 -17.99 -3.82 16.02
CA GLU A 397 -17.78 -2.96 14.86
C GLU A 397 -16.82 -3.64 13.87
N THR A 398 -17.22 -3.66 12.60
CA THR A 398 -16.35 -4.05 11.49
C THR A 398 -16.00 -2.81 10.67
N ARG A 399 -14.71 -2.48 10.66
CA ARG A 399 -14.09 -1.34 9.99
C ARG A 399 -13.48 -1.76 8.64
N SER A 400 -12.92 -0.80 7.92
CA SER A 400 -12.19 -1.09 6.68
C SER A 400 -10.99 -2.03 6.96
N PRO A 401 -10.59 -2.90 6.00
CA PRO A 401 -9.49 -3.85 6.19
C PRO A 401 -8.14 -3.22 6.55
N ASN A 402 -7.99 -1.92 6.32
CA ASN A 402 -6.77 -1.14 6.54
C ASN A 402 -6.86 -0.19 7.74
N SER A 403 -7.96 -0.21 8.48
CA SER A 403 -8.16 0.65 9.64
C SER A 403 -6.93 0.62 10.55
N ASP A 404 -6.36 1.80 10.83
CA ASP A 404 -5.24 1.92 11.77
C ASP A 404 -5.68 1.52 13.19
N ARG A 405 -6.97 1.33 13.45
CA ARG A 405 -7.57 0.85 14.71
C ARG A 405 -7.85 -0.65 14.71
N GLY A 406 -7.35 -1.40 13.73
CA GLY A 406 -7.75 -2.78 13.48
C GLY A 406 -9.07 -2.86 12.71
N ARG A 407 -9.25 -3.95 11.96
CA ARG A 407 -10.45 -4.18 11.14
C ARG A 407 -11.67 -4.50 12.00
N TYR A 408 -11.49 -5.16 13.13
CA TYR A 408 -12.57 -5.59 14.01
C TYR A 408 -12.38 -4.99 15.39
N SER A 409 -13.50 -4.70 16.05
CA SER A 409 -13.55 -4.17 17.41
C SER A 409 -14.70 -4.78 18.15
N ILE A 410 -14.44 -5.21 19.38
CA ILE A 410 -15.46 -5.60 20.35
C ILE A 410 -15.27 -4.69 21.54
N ALA A 411 -16.29 -3.87 21.84
CA ALA A 411 -16.21 -2.84 22.85
C ALA A 411 -17.35 -2.95 23.87
N TRP A 412 -17.00 -2.83 25.14
CA TRP A 412 -17.93 -2.72 26.26
C TRP A 412 -17.80 -1.31 26.84
N HIS A 413 -18.89 -0.56 26.79
CA HIS A 413 -18.97 0.80 27.32
C HIS A 413 -19.58 0.76 28.71
N TYR A 414 -18.92 1.43 29.63
CA TYR A 414 -19.34 1.57 31.00
C TYR A 414 -19.46 3.02 31.40
N LYS A 415 -20.38 3.29 32.33
CA LYS A 415 -20.62 4.60 32.90
C LYS A 415 -20.47 4.54 34.41
N GLY A 416 -19.68 5.46 34.95
CA GLY A 416 -19.50 5.69 36.37
C GLY A 416 -20.21 6.96 36.83
N SER A 417 -19.98 7.34 38.09
CA SER A 417 -20.52 8.58 38.67
C SER A 417 -19.78 9.84 38.21
N GLN A 418 -18.48 9.72 37.90
CA GLN A 418 -17.60 10.83 37.52
C GLN A 418 -16.76 10.53 36.26
N GLU A 419 -16.84 9.32 35.73
CA GLU A 419 -15.99 8.84 34.65
C GLU A 419 -16.77 7.91 33.73
N ASP A 420 -16.45 7.95 32.44
CA ASP A 420 -16.89 6.98 31.45
C ASP A 420 -15.72 6.07 31.10
N ALA A 421 -15.96 4.78 30.90
CA ALA A 421 -14.92 3.82 30.57
C ALA A 421 -15.30 2.96 29.36
N ILE A 422 -14.32 2.63 28.54
CA ILE A 422 -14.48 1.75 27.39
C ILE A 422 -13.39 0.69 27.45
N VAL A 423 -13.79 -0.57 27.56
CA VAL A 423 -12.89 -1.71 27.36
C VAL A 423 -13.07 -2.19 25.93
N SER A 424 -11.99 -2.29 25.15
CA SER A 424 -12.06 -2.80 23.78
C SER A 424 -11.01 -3.86 23.48
N LEU A 425 -11.41 -4.82 22.64
CA LEU A 425 -10.53 -5.73 21.92
C LEU A 425 -10.50 -5.32 20.46
N ASP A 426 -9.37 -4.83 19.99
CA ASP A 426 -9.14 -4.38 18.62
C ASP A 426 -8.15 -5.32 17.91
N PHE A 427 -8.44 -5.68 16.65
CA PHE A 427 -7.60 -6.59 15.86
C PHE A 427 -7.93 -6.53 14.36
N PRO A 428 -7.08 -7.02 13.46
CA PRO A 428 -5.74 -7.51 13.72
C PRO A 428 -4.68 -6.41 13.48
N PHE A 429 -3.56 -6.47 14.23
CA PHE A 429 -2.42 -5.57 14.07
C PHE A 429 -1.15 -6.32 13.66
N VAL A 430 -0.20 -5.60 13.06
CA VAL A 430 1.14 -6.09 12.72
C VAL A 430 2.13 -5.63 13.78
N GLY A 431 2.64 -6.55 14.59
CA GLY A 431 3.53 -6.24 15.71
C GLY A 431 2.87 -5.38 16.78
N TRP A 432 3.65 -4.54 17.46
CA TRP A 432 3.13 -3.61 18.48
C TRP A 432 2.43 -2.39 17.86
N HIS A 433 1.15 -2.21 18.15
CA HIS A 433 0.36 -1.05 17.76
C HIS A 433 0.55 0.13 18.73
N ASN A 434 0.85 1.32 18.21
CA ASN A 434 1.08 2.50 19.04
C ASN A 434 -0.19 3.36 19.15
N LEU A 435 -0.91 3.22 20.27
CA LEU A 435 -2.13 3.95 20.56
C LEU A 435 -1.97 5.48 20.61
N ALA A 436 -0.78 5.99 20.94
CA ALA A 436 -0.56 7.44 21.03
C ALA A 436 -0.91 8.13 19.70
N GLY A 437 -0.54 7.53 18.56
CA GLY A 437 -0.88 8.06 17.24
C GLY A 437 -2.38 8.03 16.95
N CYS A 438 -3.07 6.96 17.36
CA CYS A 438 -4.52 6.79 17.16
C CYS A 438 -5.34 7.79 17.99
N TYR A 439 -4.95 8.04 19.24
CA TYR A 439 -5.61 9.04 20.08
C TYR A 439 -5.30 10.47 19.61
N GLN A 440 -4.06 10.75 19.18
CA GLN A 440 -3.70 12.04 18.56
C GLN A 440 -4.54 12.34 17.31
N ALA A 441 -4.79 11.34 16.47
CA ALA A 441 -5.66 11.46 15.31
C ALA A 441 -7.11 11.86 15.68
N ARG A 442 -7.55 11.60 16.92
CA ARG A 442 -8.88 11.97 17.45
C ARG A 442 -8.86 13.27 18.27
N GLY A 443 -7.75 14.00 18.25
CA GLY A 443 -7.62 15.29 18.93
C GLY A 443 -7.12 15.22 20.37
N TRP A 444 -6.69 14.05 20.84
CA TRP A 444 -6.06 13.93 22.15
C TRP A 444 -4.59 14.37 22.11
N GLN A 445 -4.20 15.17 23.07
CA GLN A 445 -2.81 15.52 23.34
C GLN A 445 -2.26 14.53 24.36
N VAL A 446 -1.36 13.66 23.91
CA VAL A 446 -0.64 12.73 24.79
C VAL A 446 0.33 13.49 25.67
N GLU A 447 0.15 13.38 26.98
CA GLU A 447 0.99 14.04 28.00
C GLU A 447 2.06 13.10 28.54
N SER A 448 1.76 11.80 28.70
CA SER A 448 2.72 10.82 29.20
C SER A 448 2.52 9.43 28.58
N TRP A 449 3.62 8.65 28.56
CA TRP A 449 3.66 7.23 28.20
C TRP A 449 4.57 6.54 29.20
N THR A 450 4.02 5.60 29.96
CA THR A 450 4.76 4.84 30.97
C THR A 450 4.55 3.36 30.73
N VAL A 451 5.63 2.59 30.89
CA VAL A 451 5.53 1.13 30.93
C VAL A 451 5.38 0.75 32.40
N VAL A 452 4.26 0.11 32.73
CA VAL A 452 3.95 -0.33 34.09
C VAL A 452 4.28 -1.81 34.17
N GLU A 453 5.35 -2.12 34.91
CA GLU A 453 5.67 -3.50 35.31
C GLU A 453 4.63 -3.97 36.33
N GLN A 454 4.26 -5.25 36.26
CA GLN A 454 3.25 -5.83 37.14
C GLN A 454 3.85 -6.93 38.02
N ASP A 455 3.74 -6.75 39.33
CA ASP A 455 4.04 -7.78 40.33
C ASP A 455 2.92 -8.83 40.37
N THR A 456 2.86 -9.71 39.37
CA THR A 456 1.91 -10.84 39.37
C THR A 456 2.62 -12.17 39.09
N VAL A 457 2.17 -13.23 39.74
CA VAL A 457 2.77 -14.59 39.69
C VAL A 457 2.35 -15.36 38.43
N GLU A 458 1.29 -14.93 37.73
CA GLU A 458 0.82 -15.55 36.48
C GLU A 458 1.59 -15.00 35.27
N GLU A 459 2.36 -15.85 34.57
CA GLU A 459 3.23 -15.47 33.44
C GLU A 459 2.49 -14.74 32.30
N THR A 460 1.23 -15.09 32.01
CA THR A 460 0.37 -14.43 31.01
C THR A 460 -0.14 -13.05 31.45
N LEU A 461 -0.20 -12.80 32.76
CA LEU A 461 -0.67 -11.56 33.38
C LEU A 461 0.47 -10.70 33.92
N GLY A 462 1.69 -11.23 34.00
CA GLY A 462 2.92 -10.53 34.44
C GLY A 462 3.59 -9.68 33.38
N ALA A 463 3.16 -9.76 32.12
CA ALA A 463 3.74 -8.95 31.05
C ALA A 463 3.46 -7.44 31.25
N PRO A 464 4.45 -6.56 31.08
CA PRO A 464 4.26 -5.12 31.30
C PRO A 464 3.13 -4.54 30.45
N CYS A 465 2.29 -3.68 31.03
CA CYS A 465 1.29 -2.92 30.28
C CYS A 465 1.82 -1.51 29.96
N ALA A 466 1.31 -0.89 28.91
CA ALA A 466 1.56 0.52 28.63
C ALA A 466 0.41 1.36 29.18
N GLU A 467 0.75 2.44 29.86
CA GLU A 467 -0.17 3.48 30.30
C GLU A 467 0.08 4.77 29.52
N LEU A 468 -1.02 5.41 29.11
CA LEU A 468 -1.03 6.68 28.39
C LEU A 468 -1.94 7.65 29.13
N GLN A 469 -1.44 8.85 29.42
CA GLN A 469 -2.27 9.95 29.91
C GLN A 469 -2.37 11.03 28.84
N MET A 470 -3.56 11.59 28.69
CA MET A 470 -3.85 12.55 27.64
C MET A 470 -4.94 13.54 28.05
N LYS A 471 -5.04 14.62 27.27
CA LYS A 471 -6.13 15.60 27.38
C LYS A 471 -6.69 15.95 26.01
N ASP A 472 -7.97 16.28 25.93
CA ASP A 472 -8.57 16.80 24.70
C ASP A 472 -8.56 18.34 24.67
N ALA A 473 -9.11 18.93 23.60
CA ALA A 473 -9.20 20.38 23.43
C ALA A 473 -10.11 21.05 24.48
N SER A 474 -11.02 20.30 25.10
CA SER A 474 -11.92 20.75 26.17
C SER A 474 -11.32 20.56 27.57
N ALA A 475 -10.03 20.20 27.65
CA ALA A 475 -9.31 19.87 28.87
C ALA A 475 -9.85 18.64 29.63
N ARG A 476 -10.69 17.81 29.01
CA ARG A 476 -11.07 16.51 29.59
C ARG A 476 -9.84 15.61 29.61
N ARG A 477 -9.75 14.78 30.64
CA ARG A 477 -8.65 13.85 30.88
C ARG A 477 -8.99 12.48 30.31
N GLY A 478 -7.99 11.84 29.71
CA GLY A 478 -8.06 10.48 29.21
C GLY A 478 -6.91 9.66 29.79
N HIS A 479 -7.24 8.50 30.34
CA HIS A 479 -6.27 7.52 30.83
C HIS A 479 -6.48 6.21 30.09
N VAL A 480 -5.42 5.65 29.51
CA VAL A 480 -5.50 4.39 28.76
C VAL A 480 -4.46 3.41 29.26
N TRP A 481 -4.92 2.19 29.50
CA TRP A 481 -4.05 1.03 29.67
C TRP A 481 -4.20 0.10 28.49
N VAL A 482 -3.08 -0.45 28.02
CA VAL A 482 -3.05 -1.36 26.87
C VAL A 482 -2.14 -2.55 27.08
N ARG A 483 -2.61 -3.69 26.60
CA ARG A 483 -1.81 -4.91 26.39
C ARG A 483 -2.05 -5.45 24.99
N GLN A 484 -1.02 -6.07 24.43
CA GLN A 484 -1.09 -6.69 23.13
C GLN A 484 -0.58 -8.12 23.19
N PHE A 485 -1.22 -8.98 22.40
CA PHE A 485 -0.97 -10.42 22.40
C PHE A 485 -0.79 -10.90 20.96
N THR A 486 0.10 -11.85 20.73
CA THR A 486 0.15 -12.59 19.46
C THR A 486 -1.10 -13.47 19.32
N GLY A 487 -1.33 -13.98 18.10
CA GLY A 487 -2.45 -14.88 17.83
C GLY A 487 -2.42 -16.18 18.64
N GLU A 488 -1.24 -16.54 19.14
CA GLU A 488 -0.98 -17.72 19.97
C GLU A 488 -1.17 -17.44 21.48
N GLY A 489 -1.38 -16.17 21.85
CA GLY A 489 -1.62 -15.75 23.24
C GLY A 489 -0.39 -15.22 23.99
N HIS A 490 0.76 -15.09 23.31
CA HIS A 490 1.96 -14.51 23.94
C HIS A 490 1.84 -12.99 24.05
N ALA A 491 2.05 -12.46 25.26
CA ALA A 491 2.04 -11.03 25.49
C ALA A 491 3.27 -10.35 24.86
N LEU A 492 3.05 -9.22 24.20
CA LEU A 492 4.10 -8.38 23.61
C LEU A 492 4.56 -7.32 24.62
N ALA A 493 5.86 -7.04 24.66
CA ALA A 493 6.40 -5.98 25.50
C ALA A 493 6.19 -4.59 24.86
N PRO A 494 5.67 -3.59 25.59
CA PRO A 494 5.56 -2.23 25.11
C PRO A 494 6.93 -1.58 24.89
N PRO A 495 7.09 -0.72 23.88
CA PRO A 495 8.32 0.05 23.70
C PRO A 495 8.50 1.07 24.84
N SER A 496 9.74 1.22 25.31
CA SER A 496 10.12 2.10 26.44
C SER A 496 9.99 3.60 26.18
N THR A 497 9.82 4.03 24.93
CA THR A 497 9.52 5.43 24.59
C THR A 497 8.41 5.49 23.54
N PRO A 498 7.50 6.48 23.63
CA PRO A 498 6.60 6.83 22.55
C PRO A 498 7.39 7.61 21.48
N GLY A 499 8.37 6.94 20.87
CA GLY A 499 9.19 7.39 19.75
C GLY A 499 9.69 8.85 19.78
N ARG A 500 10.89 9.10 20.32
CA ARG A 500 11.76 10.27 20.00
C ARG A 500 13.10 10.24 20.75
N SER A 501 13.98 9.28 20.47
CA SER A 501 15.41 9.47 20.79
C SER A 501 16.28 9.20 19.57
N LEU A 502 17.36 9.97 19.41
CA LEU A 502 18.28 9.87 18.26
C LEU A 502 18.99 8.50 18.24
N SER A 503 19.26 7.93 19.42
CA SER A 503 19.82 6.58 19.56
C SER A 503 18.80 5.48 19.25
N ALA A 504 17.54 5.65 19.63
CA ALA A 504 16.44 4.79 19.18
C ALA A 504 16.17 4.99 17.68
N TRP A 505 16.40 6.17 17.13
CA TRP A 505 16.33 6.43 15.69
C TRP A 505 17.46 5.74 14.94
N CYS A 506 18.70 5.71 15.46
CA CYS A 506 19.85 5.02 14.87
C CYS A 506 19.77 3.49 15.04
N ALA A 507 19.41 2.99 16.22
CA ALA A 507 19.19 1.57 16.48
C ALA A 507 18.01 1.04 15.66
N ALA A 508 16.90 1.77 15.63
CA ALA A 508 15.81 1.46 14.74
C ALA A 508 16.15 1.79 13.28
N ALA A 509 17.09 2.66 12.91
CA ALA A 509 17.52 2.82 11.51
C ALA A 509 18.31 1.60 11.03
N ARG A 510 19.18 1.05 11.88
CA ARG A 510 19.89 -0.21 11.64
C ARG A 510 18.90 -1.37 11.50
N ASP A 511 17.93 -1.48 12.41
CA ASP A 511 16.92 -2.53 12.36
C ASP A 511 15.84 -2.25 11.27
N ARG A 512 15.56 -0.98 10.91
CA ARG A 512 14.68 -0.57 9.79
C ARG A 512 15.32 -0.79 8.43
N VAL A 513 16.64 -0.74 8.28
CA VAL A 513 17.30 -1.07 7.01
C VAL A 513 17.23 -2.58 6.80
N PHE A 514 17.54 -3.40 7.82
CA PHE A 514 17.56 -4.86 7.66
C PHE A 514 16.18 -5.53 7.70
N ASN A 515 15.22 -5.07 8.52
CA ASN A 515 13.87 -5.65 8.56
C ASN A 515 12.88 -5.03 7.54
N ARG A 516 13.18 -3.87 6.93
CA ARG A 516 12.16 -3.10 6.18
C ARG A 516 12.44 -2.90 4.68
N PHE A 517 13.56 -3.41 4.15
CA PHE A 517 13.68 -3.73 2.71
C PHE A 517 12.93 -5.00 2.33
N GLY A 518 12.00 -5.48 3.16
CA GLY A 518 11.19 -6.60 2.72
C GLY A 518 10.35 -7.42 3.64
N LYS A 519 10.53 -7.41 4.97
CA LYS A 519 9.59 -8.13 5.81
C LYS A 519 8.31 -7.30 5.94
N MET A 520 7.50 -7.26 4.88
CA MET A 520 6.06 -6.96 4.94
C MET A 520 5.27 -8.27 5.13
N VAL A 521 5.84 -9.24 5.86
CA VAL A 521 5.22 -10.54 6.13
C VAL A 521 5.28 -10.82 7.63
N GLU A 522 4.82 -9.86 8.40
CA GLU A 522 4.03 -10.24 9.57
C GLU A 522 2.59 -10.01 9.13
N GLU A 523 1.90 -11.11 8.83
CA GLU A 523 0.45 -11.02 8.71
C GLU A 523 -0.10 -10.56 10.06
N PRO A 524 -1.12 -9.69 10.04
CA PRO A 524 -1.61 -9.11 11.27
C PRO A 524 -2.18 -10.24 12.14
N SER A 525 -1.47 -10.53 13.22
CA SER A 525 -1.78 -11.60 14.18
C SER A 525 -1.88 -11.07 15.60
N THR A 526 -1.58 -9.79 15.81
CA THR A 526 -1.63 -9.18 17.13
C THR A 526 -3.04 -8.73 17.47
N LEU A 527 -3.49 -9.01 18.68
CA LEU A 527 -4.70 -8.48 19.30
C LEU A 527 -4.33 -7.44 20.33
N GLN A 528 -5.16 -6.40 20.46
CA GLN A 528 -4.99 -5.35 21.45
C GLN A 528 -6.17 -5.31 22.39
N ILE A 529 -5.91 -5.45 23.68
CA ILE A 529 -6.89 -5.17 24.74
C ILE A 529 -6.52 -3.83 25.36
N GLN A 530 -7.47 -2.89 25.35
CA GLN A 530 -7.28 -1.59 25.99
C GLN A 530 -8.48 -1.24 26.89
N MET A 531 -8.22 -0.39 27.89
CA MET A 531 -9.27 0.30 28.64
C MET A 531 -8.98 1.80 28.61
N LEU A 532 -9.93 2.58 28.10
CA LEU A 532 -9.94 4.04 28.11
C LEU A 532 -10.87 4.52 29.22
N ILE A 533 -10.39 5.39 30.10
CA ILE A 533 -11.21 6.17 31.03
C ILE A 533 -11.17 7.63 30.63
N THR A 534 -12.33 8.26 30.58
CA THR A 534 -12.47 9.71 30.35
C THR A 534 -13.20 10.38 31.51
N SER A 535 -12.64 11.49 31.99
CA SER A 535 -13.13 12.25 33.14
C SER A 535 -12.86 13.75 32.98
N ASP A 536 -13.56 14.59 33.72
CA ASP A 536 -13.33 16.04 33.70
C ASP A 536 -12.12 16.46 34.56
N LEU A 537 -11.76 15.62 35.54
CA LEU A 537 -10.63 15.83 36.44
C LEU A 537 -9.59 14.70 36.30
N PRO A 538 -8.31 14.94 36.63
CA PRO A 538 -7.31 13.88 36.70
C PRO A 538 -7.76 12.79 37.67
N LEU A 539 -7.46 11.53 37.35
CA LEU A 539 -7.68 10.43 38.29
C LEU A 539 -6.77 10.63 39.51
N ASP A 540 -7.36 10.61 40.70
CA ASP A 540 -6.58 10.48 41.93
C ASP A 540 -5.99 9.05 42.04
N ASP A 541 -5.10 8.85 43.01
CA ASP A 541 -4.40 7.58 43.17
C ASP A 541 -5.36 6.41 43.46
N GLU A 542 -6.49 6.65 44.12
CA GLU A 542 -7.46 5.60 44.46
C GLU A 542 -8.29 5.18 43.24
N HIS A 543 -8.78 6.16 42.45
CA HIS A 543 -9.47 5.91 41.20
C HIS A 543 -8.53 5.26 40.18
N HIS A 544 -7.28 5.72 40.08
CA HIS A 544 -6.25 5.11 39.22
C HIS A 544 -6.01 3.64 39.57
N GLN A 545 -5.82 3.30 40.84
CA GLN A 545 -5.64 1.90 41.24
C GLN A 545 -6.88 1.03 40.99
N ARG A 546 -8.09 1.58 41.22
CA ARG A 546 -9.34 0.84 40.94
C ARG A 546 -9.51 0.58 39.45
N ALA A 547 -9.22 1.57 38.61
CA ALA A 547 -9.23 1.45 37.16
C ALA A 547 -8.22 0.41 36.65
N MET A 548 -6.98 0.43 37.19
CA MET A 548 -5.97 -0.55 36.83
C MET A 548 -6.41 -1.99 37.17
N ARG A 549 -7.02 -2.22 38.34
CA ARG A 549 -7.55 -3.53 38.72
C ARG A 549 -8.68 -3.97 37.78
N ALA A 550 -9.60 -3.06 37.45
CA ALA A 550 -10.67 -3.30 36.49
C ALA A 550 -10.12 -3.69 35.11
N PHE A 551 -9.08 -3.01 34.63
CA PHE A 551 -8.38 -3.36 33.39
C PHE A 551 -7.75 -4.76 33.47
N GLN A 552 -7.05 -5.09 34.56
CA GLN A 552 -6.45 -6.41 34.76
C GLN A 552 -7.50 -7.53 34.75
N ASP A 553 -8.62 -7.33 35.42
CA ASP A 553 -9.71 -8.30 35.47
C ASP A 553 -10.36 -8.47 34.08
N ALA A 554 -10.52 -7.38 33.32
CA ALA A 554 -11.02 -7.44 31.97
C ALA A 554 -10.07 -8.21 31.03
N VAL A 555 -8.76 -7.93 31.10
CA VAL A 555 -7.73 -8.68 30.37
C VAL A 555 -7.81 -10.17 30.71
N ARG A 556 -7.87 -10.53 31.99
CA ARG A 556 -7.96 -11.93 32.44
C ARG A 556 -9.21 -12.64 31.89
N GLN A 557 -10.36 -11.98 31.91
CA GLN A 557 -11.61 -12.57 31.41
C GLN A 557 -11.59 -12.78 29.90
N ILE A 558 -11.09 -11.79 29.15
CA ILE A 558 -10.98 -11.88 27.69
C ILE A 558 -9.96 -12.96 27.29
N THR A 559 -8.77 -12.96 27.90
CA THR A 559 -7.71 -13.94 27.55
C THR A 559 -8.13 -15.35 27.91
N LYS A 560 -8.84 -15.58 29.02
CA LYS A 560 -9.35 -16.90 29.41
C LYS A 560 -10.33 -17.49 28.39
N GLN A 561 -11.14 -16.66 27.73
CA GLN A 561 -12.06 -17.12 26.69
C GLN A 561 -11.37 -17.31 25.33
N LEU A 562 -10.39 -16.47 25.00
CA LEU A 562 -9.63 -16.57 23.75
C LEU A 562 -8.65 -17.76 23.75
N TRP A 563 -7.99 -18.00 24.89
CA TRP A 563 -6.98 -19.04 25.06
C TRP A 563 -7.26 -19.85 26.34
N PRO A 564 -8.27 -20.76 26.34
CA PRO A 564 -8.54 -21.61 27.49
C PRO A 564 -7.31 -22.48 27.80
N GLU A 565 -7.01 -22.65 29.10
CA GLU A 565 -5.84 -23.38 29.60
C GLU A 565 -5.71 -24.76 28.92
N GLY A 566 -4.55 -24.99 28.27
CA GLY A 566 -4.26 -26.21 27.48
C GLY A 566 -3.72 -25.96 26.07
N LYS A 567 -3.69 -24.72 25.57
CA LYS A 567 -3.17 -24.36 24.24
C LYS A 567 -1.96 -23.41 24.19
N ILE A 568 -1.50 -22.90 25.34
CA ILE A 568 -0.30 -22.06 25.38
C ILE A 568 0.89 -23.02 25.35
N GLN A 569 1.38 -23.35 24.16
CA GLN A 569 2.62 -24.10 24.01
C GLN A 569 3.78 -23.18 24.43
N SER A 570 4.45 -23.58 25.51
CA SER A 570 5.76 -23.07 25.88
C SER A 570 6.79 -23.56 24.86
N ASP A 571 7.32 -22.68 24.02
CA ASP A 571 8.57 -22.90 23.28
C ASP A 571 9.50 -21.69 23.42
#